data_AF-A0A261C2V8-F1
#
_entry.id   AF-A0A261C2V8-F1
#
_cell.length_a   1.000
_cell.length_b   1.000
_cell.length_c   1.000
_cell.angle_alpha   90.00
_cell.angle_beta   90.00
_cell.angle_gamma   90.00
#
_symmetry.space_group_name_H-M   'P 1'
#
loop_
_entity.id
_entity.type
_entity.pdbx_description
1 polymer ?
#
loop_
_entity_poly.entity_id
_entity_poly.type
_entity_poly.pdbx_seq_one_letter_code
_entity_poly.pdbx_strand_id
1 'polypeptide(L)'
;MMHSPIHFFCFALDITADALFKERMFRLGDCQVNVLVPRQLFNTSTAHGMLSAHRKCLKEIDEFEWRHAVITAEHDIPLHSTKFLSRRSRRLRDMVEINGVHFKEETLLSADPNDTSSQLYQVSRNWIQHLCSVATISHSQHKVLYDYLMKTPDFDLPNDSHRETSVVEKNCDTKVYDVDGSCLYAMEDFPAIRNTTRLFIRADPHYDFGFVQCVHEVVFERTFFDPISNKNANNYLYGSHKNLIDDYRN
;
A
#
# COMPACT_ATOMS: atom_id res chain seq x y z
N MET A 1 -8.46 4.80 -7.70
CA MET A 1 -7.09 5.12 -8.16
C MET A 1 -6.34 3.95 -8.79
N MET A 2 -6.26 2.76 -8.17
CA MET A 2 -5.34 1.70 -8.64
C MET A 2 -5.93 0.63 -9.54
N HIS A 3 -7.27 0.50 -9.57
CA HIS A 3 -7.93 -0.61 -10.24
C HIS A 3 -7.53 -0.68 -11.72
N SER A 4 -7.12 -1.88 -12.13
CA SER A 4 -6.72 -2.18 -13.50
C SER A 4 -7.13 -3.61 -13.82
N PRO A 5 -7.74 -3.90 -14.99
CA PRO A 5 -8.20 -5.24 -15.35
C PRO A 5 -7.09 -6.30 -15.42
N ILE A 6 -5.81 -5.87 -15.52
CA ILE A 6 -4.65 -6.75 -15.62
C ILE A 6 -3.94 -6.99 -14.28
N HIS A 7 -4.47 -6.42 -13.18
CA HIS A 7 -3.93 -6.61 -11.84
C HIS A 7 -5.00 -7.22 -10.94
N PHE A 8 -4.57 -8.03 -9.98
CA PHE A 8 -5.42 -8.62 -8.96
C PHE A 8 -5.34 -7.79 -7.68
N PHE A 9 -6.48 -7.63 -7.01
CA PHE A 9 -6.60 -6.93 -5.74
C PHE A 9 -7.21 -7.90 -4.74
N CYS A 10 -6.56 -8.10 -3.59
CA CYS A 10 -7.12 -8.95 -2.55
C CYS A 10 -7.37 -8.15 -1.28
N PHE A 11 -8.60 -8.21 -0.76
CA PHE A 11 -9.01 -7.51 0.45
C PHE A 11 -9.38 -8.54 1.51
N ALA A 12 -8.52 -8.72 2.52
CA ALA A 12 -8.84 -9.48 3.71
C ALA A 12 -9.61 -8.59 4.70
N LEU A 13 -10.61 -9.15 5.38
CA LEU A 13 -11.50 -8.39 6.26
C LEU A 13 -11.28 -8.76 7.72
N ASP A 14 -11.23 -7.74 8.57
CA ASP A 14 -11.13 -7.92 10.00
C ASP A 14 -12.46 -8.41 10.61
N ILE A 15 -12.36 -9.23 11.66
CA ILE A 15 -13.49 -9.83 12.34
C ILE A 15 -14.35 -8.81 13.08
N THR A 16 -13.78 -7.68 13.50
CA THR A 16 -14.47 -6.60 14.21
C THR A 16 -15.12 -5.58 13.28
N ALA A 17 -14.80 -5.60 11.97
CA ALA A 17 -15.37 -4.66 11.02
C ALA A 17 -16.90 -4.73 10.93
N ASP A 18 -17.53 -3.60 10.59
CA ASP A 18 -18.99 -3.46 10.49
C ASP A 18 -19.62 -4.50 9.54
N ALA A 19 -20.81 -5.01 9.90
CA ALA A 19 -21.49 -6.05 9.13
C ALA A 19 -21.90 -5.60 7.73
N LEU A 20 -22.40 -4.37 7.59
CA LEU A 20 -22.76 -3.76 6.30
C LEU A 20 -21.50 -3.51 5.46
N PHE A 21 -20.40 -3.11 6.09
CA PHE A 21 -19.11 -2.98 5.40
C PHE A 21 -18.65 -4.32 4.82
N LYS A 22 -18.65 -5.39 5.63
CA LYS A 22 -18.29 -6.75 5.18
C LYS A 22 -19.17 -7.21 4.03
N GLU A 23 -20.48 -7.03 4.13
CA GLU A 23 -21.42 -7.38 3.05
C GLU A 23 -21.08 -6.66 1.74
N ARG A 24 -20.81 -5.35 1.80
CA ARG A 24 -20.44 -4.54 0.63
C ARG A 24 -19.13 -5.00 0.00
N MET A 25 -18.12 -5.32 0.82
CA MET A 25 -16.84 -5.84 0.34
C MET A 25 -17.00 -7.20 -0.34
N PHE A 26 -17.80 -8.10 0.23
CA PHE A 26 -18.10 -9.38 -0.42
C PHE A 26 -18.80 -9.21 -1.77
N ARG A 27 -19.80 -8.33 -1.84
CA ARG A 27 -20.48 -8.02 -3.11
C ARG A 27 -19.52 -7.42 -4.13
N LEU A 28 -18.54 -6.62 -3.71
CA LEU A 28 -17.52 -6.09 -4.61
C LEU A 28 -16.69 -7.23 -5.25
N GLY A 29 -16.25 -8.20 -4.44
CA GLY A 29 -15.53 -9.38 -4.94
C GLY A 29 -16.38 -10.25 -5.88
N ASP A 30 -17.67 -10.41 -5.58
CA ASP A 30 -18.60 -11.18 -6.43
C ASP A 30 -18.85 -10.48 -7.80
N CYS A 31 -18.70 -9.16 -7.86
CA CYS A 31 -18.94 -8.35 -9.06
C CYS A 31 -17.71 -8.17 -9.96
N GLN A 32 -16.49 -8.43 -9.48
CA GLN A 32 -15.25 -8.11 -10.19
C GLN A 32 -14.27 -9.29 -10.16
N VAL A 33 -14.00 -9.88 -11.33
CA VAL A 33 -13.19 -11.12 -11.44
C VAL A 33 -11.75 -11.01 -10.95
N ASN A 34 -11.19 -9.79 -10.94
CA ASN A 34 -9.83 -9.50 -10.48
C ASN A 34 -9.80 -8.89 -9.07
N VAL A 35 -10.93 -8.93 -8.34
CA VAL A 35 -11.03 -8.51 -6.95
C VAL A 35 -11.38 -9.71 -6.09
N LEU A 36 -10.43 -10.13 -5.27
CA LEU A 36 -10.56 -11.28 -4.39
C LEU A 36 -10.89 -10.79 -2.98
N VAL A 37 -11.95 -11.33 -2.39
CA VAL A 37 -12.33 -11.03 -1.00
C VAL A 37 -12.54 -12.36 -0.28
N PRO A 38 -11.52 -12.86 0.45
CA PRO A 38 -11.63 -14.12 1.17
C PRO A 38 -12.82 -14.11 2.13
N ARG A 39 -13.61 -15.19 2.13
CA ARG A 39 -14.77 -15.33 3.04
C ARG A 39 -14.36 -15.53 4.51
N GLN A 40 -13.11 -15.94 4.73
CA GLN A 40 -12.52 -16.03 6.06
C GLN A 40 -12.28 -14.63 6.62
N LEU A 41 -12.72 -14.41 7.86
CA LEU A 41 -12.41 -13.19 8.62
C LEU A 41 -11.16 -13.41 9.48
N PHE A 42 -10.43 -12.34 9.76
CA PHE A 42 -9.17 -12.38 10.50
C PHE A 42 -9.24 -11.48 11.73
N ASN A 43 -8.59 -11.85 12.83
CA ASN A 43 -8.37 -10.92 13.94
C ASN A 43 -7.10 -10.13 13.66
N THR A 44 -7.19 -8.96 13.03
CA THR A 44 -6.02 -8.15 12.67
C THR A 44 -5.55 -7.26 13.82
N SER A 45 -6.06 -7.46 15.04
CA SER A 45 -5.55 -6.83 16.27
C SER A 45 -4.23 -7.44 16.75
N THR A 46 -3.71 -8.49 16.11
CA THR A 46 -2.35 -9.01 16.36
C THR A 46 -1.54 -9.11 15.07
N ALA A 47 -0.22 -9.09 15.21
CA ALA A 47 0.72 -9.24 14.09
C ALA A 47 0.49 -10.54 13.31
N HIS A 48 0.37 -11.67 14.00
CA HIS A 48 0.11 -12.97 13.35
C HIS A 48 -1.25 -13.01 12.68
N GLY A 49 -2.25 -12.33 13.23
CA GLY A 49 -3.57 -12.22 12.62
C GLY A 49 -3.54 -11.44 11.30
N MET A 50 -2.84 -10.30 11.27
CA MET A 50 -2.57 -9.53 10.04
C MET A 50 -1.77 -10.35 9.02
N LEU A 51 -0.70 -11.02 9.46
CA LEU A 51 0.12 -11.86 8.59
C LEU A 51 -0.67 -13.03 8.02
N SER A 52 -1.58 -13.62 8.79
CA SER A 52 -2.50 -14.65 8.34
C SER A 52 -3.45 -14.13 7.26
N ALA A 53 -3.95 -12.90 7.42
CA ALA A 53 -4.79 -12.23 6.43
C ALA A 53 -4.03 -12.01 5.11
N HIS A 54 -2.81 -11.47 5.17
CA HIS A 54 -1.98 -11.30 3.98
C HIS A 54 -1.63 -12.64 3.32
N ARG A 55 -1.23 -13.64 4.10
CA ARG A 55 -0.88 -14.98 3.60
C ARG A 55 -2.06 -15.63 2.90
N LYS A 56 -3.28 -15.45 3.41
CA LYS A 56 -4.50 -15.90 2.74
C LYS A 56 -4.65 -15.24 1.38
N CYS A 57 -4.52 -13.91 1.31
CA CYS A 57 -4.61 -13.18 0.05
C CYS A 57 -3.57 -13.62 -0.98
N LEU A 58 -2.32 -13.78 -0.55
CA LEU A 58 -1.23 -14.27 -1.40
C LEU A 58 -1.51 -15.69 -1.92
N LYS A 59 -2.12 -16.55 -1.11
CA LYS A 59 -2.51 -17.91 -1.52
C LYS A 59 -3.65 -17.92 -2.54
N GLU A 60 -4.62 -17.00 -2.43
CA GLU A 60 -5.73 -16.89 -3.38
C GLU A 60 -5.24 -16.38 -4.75
N ILE A 61 -4.29 -15.43 -4.77
CA ILE A 61 -3.72 -14.94 -6.04
C ILE A 61 -2.76 -15.96 -6.69
N ASP A 62 -2.22 -16.94 -5.97
CA ASP A 62 -1.39 -18.03 -6.52
C ASP A 62 -2.12 -18.89 -7.57
N GLU A 63 -3.46 -18.79 -7.66
CA GLU A 63 -4.25 -19.38 -8.75
C GLU A 63 -3.98 -18.70 -10.11
N PHE A 64 -3.36 -17.53 -10.11
CA PHE A 64 -3.09 -16.72 -11.29
C PHE A 64 -1.59 -16.49 -11.49
N GLU A 65 -1.20 -16.12 -12.72
CA GLU A 65 0.18 -15.72 -12.99
C GLU A 65 0.46 -14.29 -12.49
N TRP A 66 1.14 -14.17 -11.35
CA TRP A 66 1.62 -12.91 -10.81
C TRP A 66 3.13 -12.95 -10.54
N ARG A 67 3.76 -11.76 -10.45
CA ARG A 67 5.22 -11.64 -10.23
C ARG A 67 5.58 -10.95 -8.93
N HIS A 68 4.80 -9.91 -8.59
CA HIS A 68 5.01 -9.09 -7.41
C HIS A 68 3.66 -8.75 -6.80
N ALA A 69 3.60 -8.78 -5.47
CA ALA A 69 2.50 -8.28 -4.67
C ALA A 69 2.96 -7.02 -3.93
N VAL A 70 2.07 -6.05 -3.82
CA VAL A 70 2.29 -4.81 -3.09
C VAL A 70 1.31 -4.82 -1.92
N ILE A 71 1.79 -4.78 -0.69
CA ILE A 71 0.97 -4.88 0.51
C ILE A 71 0.69 -3.50 1.09
N THR A 72 -0.57 -3.08 1.05
CA THR A 72 -1.05 -1.76 1.46
C THR A 72 -2.04 -1.87 2.61
N ALA A 73 -2.14 -0.82 3.42
CA ALA A 73 -3.18 -0.63 4.44
C ALA A 73 -4.34 0.24 3.91
N GLU A 74 -5.39 0.43 4.73
CA GLU A 74 -6.61 1.16 4.35
C GLU A 74 -6.35 2.63 3.97
N HIS A 75 -5.51 3.33 4.74
CA HIS A 75 -5.18 4.74 4.52
C HIS A 75 -4.07 4.99 3.49
N ASP A 76 -3.51 3.93 2.90
CA ASP A 76 -2.44 4.07 1.90
C ASP A 76 -3.04 4.46 0.54
N ILE A 77 -2.73 5.68 0.08
CA ILE A 77 -3.07 6.13 -1.27
C ILE A 77 -1.82 6.14 -2.17
N PRO A 78 -1.94 5.71 -3.43
CA PRO A 78 -0.79 5.70 -4.34
C PRO A 78 -0.42 7.12 -4.78
N LEU A 79 0.86 7.36 -5.00
CA LEU A 79 1.36 8.61 -5.62
C LEU A 79 1.68 8.48 -7.10
N HIS A 80 1.68 7.25 -7.60
CA HIS A 80 2.08 6.92 -8.95
C HIS A 80 1.08 6.00 -9.63
N SER A 81 1.07 6.01 -10.96
CA SER A 81 0.20 5.14 -11.76
C SER A 81 0.54 3.66 -11.56
N THR A 82 -0.44 2.78 -11.77
CA THR A 82 -0.23 1.34 -11.62
C THR A 82 0.84 0.80 -12.58
N LYS A 83 1.03 1.45 -13.74
CA LYS A 83 2.13 1.17 -14.69
C LYS A 83 3.51 1.47 -14.09
N PHE A 84 3.63 2.57 -13.34
CA PHE A 84 4.87 2.90 -12.64
C PHE A 84 5.17 1.89 -11.54
N LEU A 85 4.18 1.54 -10.71
CA LEU A 85 4.30 0.53 -9.66
C LEU A 85 4.73 -0.83 -10.24
N SER A 86 4.10 -1.27 -11.33
CA SER A 86 4.47 -2.51 -12.03
C SER A 86 5.91 -2.48 -12.55
N ARG A 87 6.36 -1.36 -13.16
CA ARG A 87 7.74 -1.21 -13.64
C ARG A 87 8.76 -1.20 -12.52
N ARG A 88 8.47 -0.53 -11.40
CA ARG A 88 9.34 -0.53 -10.23
C ARG A 88 9.45 -1.93 -9.65
N SER A 89 8.32 -2.61 -9.45
CA SER A 89 8.29 -3.97 -8.90
C SER A 89 9.14 -4.93 -9.74
N ARG A 90 9.08 -4.83 -11.08
CA ARG A 90 9.95 -5.63 -11.98
C ARG A 90 11.46 -5.42 -11.74
N ARG A 91 11.89 -4.27 -11.25
CA ARG A 91 13.32 -4.01 -10.94
C ARG A 91 13.78 -4.76 -9.69
N LEU A 92 12.87 -5.14 -8.79
CA LEU A 92 13.17 -5.97 -7.63
C LEU A 92 13.54 -7.40 -8.01
N ARG A 93 13.19 -7.85 -9.22
CA ARG A 93 13.39 -9.24 -9.68
C ARG A 93 12.76 -10.19 -8.67
N ASP A 94 13.54 -11.07 -8.08
CA ASP A 94 13.07 -12.07 -7.14
C ASP A 94 13.15 -11.60 -5.69
N MET A 95 13.59 -10.37 -5.38
CA MET A 95 13.77 -9.87 -4.02
C MET A 95 12.47 -9.37 -3.36
N VAL A 96 12.51 -9.27 -2.03
CA VAL A 96 11.52 -8.56 -1.20
C VAL A 96 12.04 -7.17 -0.86
N GLU A 97 11.20 -6.14 -1.00
CA GLU A 97 11.45 -4.77 -0.51
C GLU A 97 10.48 -4.46 0.64
N ILE A 98 11.01 -4.15 1.83
CA ILE A 98 10.23 -3.65 2.97
C ILE A 98 10.90 -2.36 3.44
N ASN A 99 10.16 -1.27 3.47
CA ASN A 99 10.65 0.05 3.89
C ASN A 99 11.92 0.50 3.17
N GLY A 100 12.03 0.18 1.87
CA GLY A 100 13.19 0.48 1.04
C GLY A 100 14.40 -0.43 1.25
N VAL A 101 14.35 -1.34 2.23
CA VAL A 101 15.38 -2.36 2.47
C VAL A 101 15.07 -3.59 1.65
N HIS A 102 16.09 -4.14 1.00
CA HIS A 102 15.96 -5.26 0.08
C HIS A 102 16.47 -6.54 0.73
N PHE A 103 15.69 -7.61 0.68
CA PHE A 103 16.03 -8.92 1.22
C PHE A 103 16.09 -9.95 0.08
N LYS A 104 17.14 -10.75 0.09
CA LYS A 104 17.32 -11.90 -0.81
C LYS A 104 16.85 -13.18 -0.13
N GLU A 105 16.58 -14.21 -0.92
CA GLU A 105 16.13 -15.51 -0.44
C GLU A 105 17.10 -16.11 0.58
N GLU A 106 18.41 -16.05 0.32
CA GLU A 106 19.46 -16.53 1.23
C GLU A 106 19.36 -15.85 2.61
N THR A 107 19.06 -14.55 2.65
CA THR A 107 18.87 -13.80 3.89
C THR A 107 17.61 -14.25 4.62
N LEU A 108 16.51 -14.51 3.89
CA LEU A 108 15.27 -14.99 4.48
C LEU A 108 15.40 -16.42 5.04
N LEU A 109 16.11 -17.30 4.33
CA LEU A 109 16.31 -18.70 4.73
C LEU A 109 17.24 -18.87 5.93
N SER A 110 18.22 -17.98 6.07
CA SER A 110 19.21 -18.01 7.17
C SER A 110 18.78 -17.22 8.41
N ALA A 111 17.66 -16.49 8.34
CA ALA A 111 17.21 -15.64 9.43
C ALA A 111 16.68 -16.46 10.61
N ASP A 112 17.14 -16.10 11.81
CA ASP A 112 16.58 -16.61 13.07
C ASP A 112 15.36 -15.77 13.47
N PRO A 113 14.15 -16.34 13.58
CA PRO A 113 12.96 -15.60 13.99
C PRO A 113 13.02 -15.09 15.44
N ASN A 114 13.93 -15.61 16.27
CA ASN A 114 14.13 -15.15 17.65
C ASN A 114 15.21 -14.05 17.77
N ASP A 115 15.99 -13.80 16.72
CA ASP A 115 16.96 -12.70 16.72
C ASP A 115 16.27 -11.36 16.45
N THR A 116 15.80 -10.74 17.54
CA THR A 116 15.13 -9.44 17.51
C THR A 116 16.09 -8.30 17.16
N SER A 117 17.41 -8.52 17.14
CA SER A 117 18.39 -7.49 16.77
C SER A 117 18.65 -7.41 15.27
N SER A 118 18.21 -8.44 14.52
CA SER A 118 18.42 -8.51 13.09
C SER A 118 17.67 -7.40 12.33
N GLN A 119 18.26 -6.93 11.23
CA GLN A 119 17.65 -5.91 10.38
C GLN A 119 16.31 -6.37 9.80
N LEU A 120 16.21 -7.66 9.41
CA LEU A 120 14.97 -8.23 8.89
C LEU A 120 13.85 -8.17 9.93
N TYR A 121 14.14 -8.56 11.17
CA TYR A 121 13.18 -8.50 12.27
C TYR A 121 12.68 -7.06 12.51
N GLN A 122 13.61 -6.11 12.67
CA GLN A 122 13.27 -4.72 12.97
C GLN A 122 12.46 -4.08 11.83
N VAL A 123 12.88 -4.28 10.58
CA VAL A 123 12.19 -3.72 9.41
C VAL A 123 10.80 -4.34 9.22
N SER A 124 10.68 -5.67 9.33
CA SER A 124 9.39 -6.35 9.18
C SER A 124 8.41 -6.02 10.30
N ARG A 125 8.90 -5.93 11.55
CA ARG A 125 8.08 -5.50 12.69
C ARG A 125 7.53 -4.09 12.49
N ASN A 126 8.36 -3.14 12.07
CA ASN A 126 7.94 -1.76 11.82
C ASN A 126 6.92 -1.66 10.67
N TRP A 127 7.06 -2.50 9.64
CA TRP A 127 6.08 -2.60 8.55
C TRP A 127 4.73 -3.18 9.02
N ILE A 128 4.74 -4.25 9.83
CA ILE A 128 3.52 -4.85 10.41
C ILE A 128 2.82 -3.88 11.36
N GLN A 129 3.57 -3.09 12.12
CA GLN A 129 3.03 -2.01 12.95
C GLN A 129 2.52 -0.83 12.13
N HIS A 130 2.55 -0.89 10.79
CA HIS A 130 2.02 0.16 9.93
C HIS A 130 2.71 1.52 10.16
N LEU A 131 3.92 1.53 10.74
CA LEU A 131 4.65 2.75 11.10
C LEU A 131 5.38 3.39 9.91
N CYS A 132 5.65 2.61 8.88
CA CYS A 132 6.39 3.04 7.71
C CYS A 132 6.03 2.16 6.51
N SER A 133 5.66 2.82 5.40
CA SER A 133 5.69 2.34 4.01
C SER A 133 5.08 0.97 3.68
N VAL A 134 5.15 0.64 2.40
CA VAL A 134 4.53 -0.51 1.75
C VAL A 134 5.57 -1.57 1.45
N ALA A 135 5.22 -2.84 1.60
CA ALA A 135 6.08 -3.94 1.20
C ALA A 135 5.79 -4.34 -0.26
N THR A 136 6.85 -4.59 -1.03
CA THR A 136 6.75 -5.24 -2.35
C THR A 136 7.43 -6.59 -2.29
N ILE A 137 6.67 -7.65 -2.58
CA ILE A 137 7.06 -9.04 -2.33
C ILE A 137 7.03 -9.79 -3.66
N SER A 138 8.10 -10.49 -4.00
CA SER A 138 8.15 -11.34 -5.19
C SER A 138 7.34 -12.64 -5.00
N HIS A 139 6.79 -13.17 -6.09
CA HIS A 139 6.08 -14.45 -6.09
C HIS A 139 6.98 -15.65 -5.75
N SER A 140 8.29 -15.57 -5.94
CA SER A 140 9.19 -16.64 -5.52
C SER A 140 9.44 -16.65 -4.01
N GLN A 141 9.42 -15.49 -3.34
CA GLN A 141 9.85 -15.37 -1.94
C GLN A 141 8.71 -15.20 -0.94
N HIS A 142 7.47 -14.94 -1.36
CA HIS A 142 6.37 -14.71 -0.41
C HIS A 142 6.18 -15.87 0.58
N LYS A 143 6.27 -17.13 0.15
CA LYS A 143 6.12 -18.28 1.07
C LYS A 143 7.22 -18.30 2.14
N VAL A 144 8.47 -18.15 1.71
CA VAL A 144 9.64 -18.13 2.60
C VAL A 144 9.55 -16.97 3.61
N LEU A 145 9.21 -15.77 3.13
CA LEU A 145 9.04 -14.60 3.99
C LEU A 145 7.94 -14.84 5.04
N TYR A 146 6.74 -15.28 4.63
CA TYR A 146 5.65 -15.47 5.58
C TYR A 146 5.87 -16.65 6.52
N ASP A 147 6.61 -17.69 6.11
CA ASP A 147 7.01 -18.77 7.02
C ASP A 147 8.01 -18.31 8.08
N TYR A 148 8.88 -17.34 7.76
CA TYR A 148 9.71 -16.65 8.75
C TYR A 148 8.87 -15.78 9.68
N LEU A 149 8.02 -14.89 9.13
CA LEU A 149 7.23 -13.94 9.92
C LEU A 149 6.23 -14.62 10.86
N MET A 150 5.64 -15.75 10.45
CA MET A 150 4.73 -16.50 11.34
C MET A 150 5.46 -17.20 12.50
N LYS A 151 6.81 -17.27 12.47
CA LYS A 151 7.62 -17.83 13.57
C LYS A 151 8.17 -16.75 14.50
N THR A 152 8.15 -15.47 14.11
CA THR A 152 8.54 -14.38 15.02
C THR A 152 7.52 -14.25 16.15
N PRO A 153 7.91 -13.71 17.32
CA PRO A 153 6.95 -13.43 18.40
C PRO A 153 5.75 -12.61 17.92
N ASP A 154 4.55 -13.02 18.35
CA ASP A 154 3.32 -12.26 18.09
C ASP A 154 3.24 -11.04 19.03
N PHE A 155 2.50 -10.02 18.61
CA PHE A 155 2.29 -8.79 19.38
C PHE A 155 0.97 -8.12 18.99
N ASP A 156 0.41 -7.36 19.94
CA ASP A 156 -0.84 -6.64 19.74
C ASP A 156 -0.67 -5.39 18.89
N LEU A 157 -1.69 -5.05 18.12
CA LEU A 157 -1.78 -3.89 17.25
C LEU A 157 -3.04 -3.08 17.58
N PRO A 158 -3.01 -1.73 17.54
CA PRO A 158 -1.84 -0.86 17.27
C PRO A 158 -0.98 -0.57 18.52
N ASN A 159 -1.35 -1.14 19.67
CA ASN A 159 -0.88 -0.78 21.01
C ASN A 159 0.22 -1.69 21.58
N ASP A 160 1.23 -2.01 20.77
CA ASP A 160 2.40 -2.73 21.26
C ASP A 160 3.18 -1.87 22.28
N SER A 161 3.41 -2.37 23.50
CA SER A 161 4.16 -1.68 24.54
C SER A 161 5.61 -1.38 24.16
N HIS A 162 6.16 -2.12 23.19
CA HIS A 162 7.51 -1.95 22.67
C HIS A 162 7.55 -1.15 21.37
N ARG A 163 6.51 -0.37 21.07
CA ARG A 163 6.48 0.46 19.88
C ARG A 163 7.60 1.51 19.93
N GLU A 164 8.50 1.48 18.95
CA GLU A 164 9.58 2.46 18.85
C GLU A 164 9.02 3.81 18.43
N THR A 165 8.94 4.76 19.36
CA THR A 165 8.59 6.16 19.07
C THR A 165 9.58 6.85 18.14
N SER A 166 10.79 6.28 17.99
CA SER A 166 11.80 6.75 17.02
C SER A 166 11.46 6.45 15.57
N VAL A 167 10.58 5.48 15.30
CA VAL A 167 10.17 5.05 13.94
C VAL A 167 8.92 5.78 13.48
N VAL A 168 8.14 6.35 14.40
CA VAL A 168 7.10 7.33 14.10
C VAL A 168 7.72 8.48 13.30
N GLU A 169 7.05 8.95 12.25
CA GLU A 169 7.54 10.03 11.41
C GLU A 169 7.78 11.30 12.25
N LYS A 170 9.04 11.48 12.67
CA LYS A 170 9.45 12.55 13.59
C LYS A 170 9.20 13.95 13.01
N ASN A 171 9.19 14.06 11.69
CA ASN A 171 8.93 15.29 10.95
C ASN A 171 7.63 15.12 10.17
N CYS A 172 6.52 15.38 10.84
CA CYS A 172 5.19 15.46 10.25
C CYS A 172 4.77 16.94 10.26
N ASP A 173 4.72 17.57 9.08
CA ASP A 173 4.46 19.01 8.97
C ASP A 173 3.04 19.35 9.44
N THR A 174 2.08 18.46 9.20
CA THR A 174 0.68 18.56 9.67
C THR A 174 0.54 18.40 11.18
N LYS A 175 1.49 17.71 11.83
CA LYS A 175 1.42 17.26 13.23
C LYS A 175 0.20 16.39 13.53
N VAL A 176 -0.41 15.81 12.50
CA VAL A 176 -1.56 14.91 12.61
C VAL A 176 -1.10 13.50 12.28
N TYR A 177 -1.50 12.55 13.12
CA TYR A 177 -1.07 11.16 13.04
C TYR A 177 -2.28 10.25 13.12
N ASP A 178 -2.22 9.11 12.43
CA ASP A 178 -3.23 8.07 12.55
C ASP A 178 -3.06 7.23 13.84
N VAL A 179 -3.92 6.23 14.03
CA VAL A 179 -3.89 5.32 15.19
C VAL A 179 -2.57 4.53 15.29
N ASP A 180 -1.94 4.27 14.15
CA ASP A 180 -0.62 3.63 14.04
C ASP A 180 0.51 4.65 14.16
N GLY A 181 0.20 5.92 14.45
CA GLY A 181 1.11 7.08 14.54
C GLY A 181 1.94 7.36 13.29
N SER A 182 1.45 6.99 12.12
CA SER A 182 2.01 7.46 10.85
C SER A 182 1.46 8.86 10.53
N CYS A 183 2.27 9.73 9.90
CA CYS A 183 1.84 11.08 9.56
C CYS A 183 0.71 11.04 8.53
N LEU A 184 -0.35 11.81 8.79
CA LEU A 184 -1.41 12.04 7.81
C LEU A 184 -1.05 13.27 6.98
N TYR A 185 -0.99 13.06 5.67
CA TYR A 185 -0.72 14.10 4.69
C TYR A 185 -1.98 14.90 4.36
N ALA A 186 -1.80 16.20 4.10
CA ALA A 186 -2.86 17.13 3.72
C ALA A 186 -2.42 18.07 2.57
N MET A 187 -3.31 18.97 2.15
CA MET A 187 -3.10 19.85 1.00
C MET A 187 -1.82 20.68 1.08
N GLU A 188 -1.39 21.08 2.28
CA GLU A 188 -0.14 21.81 2.51
C GLU A 188 1.12 21.04 2.10
N ASP A 189 1.09 19.71 2.15
CA ASP A 189 2.22 18.85 1.85
C ASP A 189 2.35 18.53 0.36
N PHE A 190 1.31 18.83 -0.42
CA PHE A 190 1.22 18.48 -1.84
C PHE A 190 2.45 18.92 -2.67
N PRO A 191 3.04 20.12 -2.47
CA PRO A 191 4.27 20.51 -3.16
C PRO A 191 5.46 19.59 -2.87
N ALA A 192 5.63 19.14 -1.63
CA ALA A 192 6.71 18.24 -1.23
C ALA A 192 6.49 16.82 -1.78
N ILE A 193 5.24 16.36 -1.75
CA ILE A 193 4.82 15.04 -2.22
C ILE A 193 5.03 14.89 -3.73
N ARG A 194 4.86 15.95 -4.52
CA ARG A 194 5.06 15.87 -5.98
C ARG A 194 6.45 15.35 -6.39
N ASN A 195 7.46 15.58 -5.54
CA ASN A 195 8.86 15.23 -5.78
C ASN A 195 9.35 14.03 -4.95
N THR A 196 8.48 13.39 -4.17
CA THR A 196 8.87 12.24 -3.35
C THR A 196 9.12 10.99 -4.19
N THR A 197 9.95 10.09 -3.66
CA THR A 197 10.20 8.76 -4.22
C THR A 197 9.32 7.68 -3.61
N ARG A 198 8.49 8.05 -2.61
CA ARG A 198 7.55 7.15 -1.96
C ARG A 198 6.46 6.70 -2.93
N LEU A 199 6.10 5.42 -2.85
CA LEU A 199 5.07 4.84 -3.71
C LEU A 199 3.66 5.12 -3.23
N PHE A 200 3.52 5.16 -1.91
CA PHE A 200 2.28 5.36 -1.17
C PHE A 200 2.55 6.36 -0.05
N ILE A 201 1.48 7.04 0.35
CA ILE A 201 1.42 7.91 1.52
C ILE A 201 0.13 7.63 2.26
N ARG A 202 0.07 8.06 3.53
CA ARG A 202 -1.15 7.96 4.30
C ARG A 202 -1.99 9.22 4.19
N ALA A 203 -3.28 9.02 3.96
CA ALA A 203 -4.25 10.08 3.96
C ALA A 203 -5.60 9.56 4.46
N ASP A 204 -6.31 10.42 5.18
CA ASP A 204 -7.65 10.14 5.69
C ASP A 204 -8.63 11.15 5.09
N PRO A 205 -9.66 10.69 4.35
CA PRO A 205 -10.68 11.59 3.79
C PRO A 205 -11.47 12.37 4.84
N HIS A 206 -11.52 11.92 6.10
CA HIS A 206 -12.14 12.69 7.19
C HIS A 206 -11.26 13.84 7.67
N TYR A 207 -9.93 13.71 7.53
CA TYR A 207 -8.99 14.76 7.86
C TYR A 207 -8.90 15.79 6.73
N ASP A 208 -8.59 15.34 5.51
CA ASP A 208 -8.52 16.21 4.32
C ASP A 208 -8.96 15.46 3.06
N PHE A 209 -10.26 15.55 2.76
CA PHE A 209 -10.82 15.01 1.52
C PHE A 209 -10.26 15.69 0.26
N GLY A 210 -9.98 17.00 0.33
CA GLY A 210 -9.45 17.77 -0.79
C GLY A 210 -8.10 17.24 -1.24
N PHE A 211 -7.24 16.89 -0.28
CA PHE A 211 -5.97 16.23 -0.53
C PHE A 211 -6.12 14.88 -1.25
N VAL A 212 -6.99 14.00 -0.74
CA VAL A 212 -7.27 12.70 -1.36
C VAL A 212 -7.75 12.88 -2.80
N GLN A 213 -8.64 13.85 -3.04
CA GLN A 213 -9.15 14.16 -4.37
C GLN A 213 -8.05 14.69 -5.30
N CYS A 214 -7.22 15.65 -4.86
CA CYS A 214 -6.14 16.19 -5.68
C CYS A 214 -5.10 15.12 -6.05
N VAL A 215 -4.72 14.24 -5.10
CA VAL A 215 -3.84 13.11 -5.40
C VAL A 215 -4.49 12.15 -6.39
N HIS A 216 -5.79 11.87 -6.25
CA HIS A 216 -6.55 11.04 -7.19
C HIS A 216 -6.51 11.58 -8.61
N GLU A 217 -6.76 12.88 -8.79
CA GLU A 217 -6.73 13.53 -10.10
C GLU A 217 -5.34 13.49 -10.73
N VAL A 218 -4.28 13.77 -9.96
CA VAL A 218 -2.89 13.69 -10.47
C VAL A 218 -2.49 12.27 -10.87
N VAL A 219 -2.84 11.26 -10.07
CA VAL A 219 -2.55 9.86 -10.42
C VAL A 219 -3.35 9.42 -11.64
N PHE A 220 -4.61 9.85 -11.76
CA PHE A 220 -5.44 9.61 -12.93
C PHE A 220 -4.81 10.24 -14.18
N GLU A 221 -4.40 11.51 -14.11
CA GLU A 221 -3.77 12.21 -15.23
C GLU A 221 -2.49 11.51 -15.68
N ARG A 222 -1.62 11.14 -14.75
CA ARG A 222 -0.40 10.36 -15.02
C ARG A 222 -0.67 8.98 -15.61
N THR A 223 -1.85 8.40 -15.37
CA THR A 223 -2.21 7.08 -15.86
C THR A 223 -2.71 7.14 -17.30
N PHE A 224 -3.50 8.16 -17.67
CA PHE A 224 -4.22 8.21 -18.95
C PHE A 224 -3.70 9.26 -19.94
N PHE A 225 -3.04 10.32 -19.45
CA PHE A 225 -2.62 11.48 -20.26
C PHE A 225 -1.11 11.72 -20.30
N ASP A 226 -0.29 10.95 -19.56
CA ASP A 226 1.17 11.03 -19.67
C ASP A 226 1.63 10.75 -21.12
N PRO A 227 2.40 11.65 -21.78
CA PRO A 227 2.88 11.50 -23.15
C PRO A 227 3.64 10.20 -23.44
N ILE A 228 4.26 9.60 -22.41
CA ILE A 228 4.96 8.30 -22.53
C ILE A 228 3.94 7.14 -22.71
N SER A 229 2.69 7.35 -22.31
CA SER A 229 1.59 6.39 -22.45
C SER A 229 0.73 6.62 -23.69
N ASN A 230 0.62 7.86 -24.19
CA ASN A 230 -0.43 8.19 -25.15
C ASN A 230 0.00 9.32 -26.10
N LYS A 231 0.46 8.96 -27.32
CA LYS A 231 0.81 9.93 -28.38
C LYS A 231 -0.37 10.82 -28.82
N ASN A 232 -1.60 10.45 -28.45
CA ASN A 232 -2.84 11.16 -28.78
C ASN A 232 -3.40 12.01 -27.62
N ALA A 233 -2.74 12.05 -26.45
CA ALA A 233 -3.22 12.81 -25.28
C ALA A 233 -3.19 14.33 -25.46
N ASN A 234 -2.47 14.84 -26.46
CA ASN A 234 -2.46 16.28 -26.80
C ASN A 234 -3.87 16.83 -27.11
N ASN A 235 -4.83 15.99 -27.51
CA ASN A 235 -6.18 16.44 -27.84
C ASN A 235 -7.12 16.54 -26.63
N TYR A 236 -6.81 15.91 -25.49
CA TYR A 236 -7.68 15.92 -24.31
C TYR A 236 -7.29 17.02 -23.30
N LEU A 237 -6.00 17.33 -23.16
CA LEU A 237 -5.52 18.33 -22.20
C LEU A 237 -5.57 19.77 -22.73
N TYR A 238 -5.37 19.99 -24.03
CA TYR A 238 -5.44 21.34 -24.61
C TYR A 238 -6.88 21.85 -24.86
N GLY A 239 -7.90 21.03 -24.61
CA GLY A 239 -9.30 21.41 -24.73
C GLY A 239 -9.89 22.11 -23.51
N SER A 240 -9.35 21.91 -22.29
CA SER A 240 -9.92 22.52 -21.08
C SER A 240 -9.05 23.62 -20.45
N HIS A 241 -7.73 23.53 -20.54
CA HIS A 241 -6.87 24.55 -19.90
C HIS A 241 -6.75 25.86 -20.68
N LYS A 242 -7.02 25.87 -21.99
CA LYS A 242 -6.98 27.10 -22.77
C LYS A 242 -8.26 27.94 -22.66
N ASN A 243 -9.38 27.34 -22.25
CA ASN A 243 -10.67 28.03 -22.21
C ASN A 243 -11.08 28.47 -20.80
N LEU A 244 -10.51 27.91 -19.72
CA LEU A 244 -10.89 28.29 -18.36
C LEU A 244 -10.23 29.58 -17.84
N ILE A 245 -9.11 30.03 -18.45
CA ILE A 245 -8.46 31.30 -18.05
C ILE A 245 -9.03 32.49 -18.85
N ASP A 246 -9.55 32.26 -20.05
CA ASP A 246 -10.14 33.31 -20.89
C ASP A 246 -11.62 33.60 -20.56
N ASP A 247 -12.35 32.65 -19.97
CA ASP A 247 -13.75 32.85 -19.55
C ASP A 247 -13.91 33.67 -18.24
N TYR A 248 -12.83 33.94 -17.51
CA TYR A 248 -12.84 34.85 -16.34
C TYR A 248 -12.29 36.26 -16.66
N ARG A 249 -12.06 36.56 -17.94
CA ARG A 249 -11.53 37.86 -18.39
C ARG A 249 -12.34 38.53 -19.50
N ASN A 250 -13.61 38.17 -19.67
CA ASN A 250 -14.58 38.97 -20.43
C ASN A 250 -15.82 39.28 -19.59
#